data_AF-A0A0F9GAD8-F1
#
_entry.id   AF-A0A0F9GAD8-F1
#
_cell.length_a   1.000
_cell.length_b   1.000
_cell.length_c   1.000
_cell.angle_alpha   90.00
_cell.angle_beta   90.00
_cell.angle_gamma   90.00
#
_symmetry.space_group_name_H-M   'P 1'
#
loop_
_entity.id
_entity.type
_entity.pdbx_description
1 polymer ?
#
loop_
_entity_poly.entity_id
_entity_poly.type
_entity_poly.pdbx_seq_one_letter_code
_entity_poly.pdbx_strand_id
1 'polypeptide(L)'
;MNILFKLFNVLALSADLDVEEVPPLEVLNILAGTADTLYKGAIVHVGTDGFIAVAADTTACFAVGIMKKQVVAAGSNAEACEILTGRFWLAMSIAAQSHVGQLIYATADNTITPTATSNTGALGMCVGFKTGFVLVDTRIRNLVIGD
;
A
#
# COMPACT_ATOMS: atom_id res chain seq x y z
N MET A 1 27.37 -14.61 -13.57
CA MET A 1 26.17 -13.79 -13.83
C MET A 1 25.41 -13.73 -12.52
N ASN A 2 25.80 -12.83 -11.62
CA ASN A 2 25.38 -12.86 -10.22
C ASN A 2 23.98 -12.25 -10.09
N ILE A 3 23.08 -13.16 -9.75
CA ILE A 3 21.78 -12.97 -9.14
C ILE A 3 21.80 -11.77 -8.18
N LEU A 4 21.21 -10.67 -8.65
CA LEU A 4 20.84 -9.51 -7.86
C LEU A 4 19.48 -9.82 -7.21
N PHE A 5 19.46 -10.72 -6.22
CA PHE A 5 18.36 -10.78 -5.27
C PHE A 5 18.42 -9.45 -4.52
N LYS A 6 17.64 -8.46 -4.97
CA LYS A 6 17.38 -7.24 -4.21
C LYS A 6 16.96 -7.72 -2.82
N LEU A 7 17.82 -7.43 -1.85
CA LEU A 7 17.55 -7.59 -0.43
C LEU A 7 16.16 -7.02 -0.19
N PHE A 8 15.17 -7.86 0.07
CA PHE A 8 13.84 -7.46 0.51
C PHE A 8 14.01 -6.92 1.94
N ASN A 9 14.48 -5.68 2.03
CA ASN A 9 14.69 -5.02 3.29
C ASN A 9 13.31 -4.63 3.82
N VAL A 10 12.94 -5.24 4.93
CA VAL A 10 11.82 -4.85 5.79
C VAL A 10 12.24 -3.55 6.50
N LEU A 11 12.36 -2.47 5.74
CA LEU A 11 12.65 -1.13 6.24
C LEU A 11 11.68 -0.16 5.59
N ALA A 12 11.32 0.88 6.34
CA ALA A 12 10.58 2.01 5.81
C ALA A 12 11.23 2.51 4.51
N LEU A 13 10.40 2.84 3.53
CA LEU A 13 10.79 3.36 2.25
C LEU A 13 11.56 4.68 2.48
N SER A 14 12.79 4.76 1.97
CA SER A 14 13.67 5.92 2.17
C SER A 14 13.91 6.72 0.88
N ALA A 15 13.21 6.36 -0.20
CA ALA A 15 13.32 6.95 -1.53
C ALA A 15 12.08 6.58 -2.37
N ASP A 16 11.86 7.32 -3.44
CA ASP A 16 10.79 7.01 -4.40
C ASP A 16 10.93 5.61 -5.01
N LEU A 17 9.78 4.93 -5.15
CA LEU A 17 9.65 3.62 -5.75
C LEU A 17 8.66 3.66 -6.91
N ASP A 18 9.09 3.17 -8.08
CA ASP A 18 8.18 2.89 -9.17
C ASP A 18 7.48 1.54 -8.93
N VAL A 19 6.17 1.60 -8.70
CA VAL A 19 5.30 0.43 -8.59
C VAL A 19 4.74 0.12 -9.97
N GLU A 20 4.66 -1.17 -10.32
CA GLU A 20 4.08 -1.58 -11.60
C GLU A 20 2.54 -1.56 -11.51
N GLU A 21 1.95 -0.68 -12.30
CA GLU A 21 0.52 -0.36 -12.29
C GLU A 21 -0.23 -1.11 -13.41
N VAL A 22 -1.49 -1.50 -13.16
CA VAL A 22 -2.36 -2.14 -14.14
C VAL A 22 -3.64 -1.29 -14.30
N PRO A 23 -3.77 -0.50 -15.39
CA PRO A 23 -4.94 0.34 -15.65
C PRO A 23 -6.27 -0.44 -15.65
N PRO A 24 -7.41 0.23 -15.40
CA PRO A 24 -7.55 1.66 -15.07
C PRO A 24 -7.16 1.98 -13.63
N LEU A 25 -6.71 3.21 -13.41
CA LEU A 25 -6.41 3.77 -12.10
C LEU A 25 -7.33 4.95 -11.82
N GLU A 26 -7.63 5.13 -10.54
CA GLU A 26 -8.36 6.28 -10.00
C GLU A 26 -7.41 7.09 -9.12
N VAL A 27 -7.61 8.42 -9.10
CA VAL A 27 -6.80 9.33 -8.29
C VAL A 27 -7.68 9.90 -7.18
N LEU A 28 -7.28 9.68 -5.94
CA LEU A 28 -7.86 10.32 -4.77
C LEU A 28 -6.99 11.48 -4.32
N ASN A 29 -7.61 12.56 -3.88
CA ASN A 29 -6.92 13.72 -3.33
C ASN A 29 -7.25 13.82 -1.84
N ILE A 30 -6.25 13.60 -1.00
CA ILE A 30 -6.41 13.62 0.47
C ILE A 30 -5.23 14.39 1.05
N LEU A 31 -5.44 15.08 2.17
CA LEU A 31 -4.40 15.87 2.82
C LEU A 31 -3.45 14.98 3.63
N ALA A 32 -2.15 15.27 3.58
CA ALA A 32 -1.14 14.65 4.44
C ALA A 32 -1.17 15.20 5.87
N GLY A 33 -0.82 14.34 6.82
CA GLY A 33 -0.54 14.74 8.19
C GLY A 33 0.73 15.59 8.30
N THR A 34 0.88 16.32 9.40
CA THR A 34 2.02 17.21 9.61
C THR A 34 3.32 16.43 9.86
N ALA A 35 4.44 16.90 9.32
CA ALA A 35 5.80 16.41 9.55
C ALA A 35 6.17 15.05 8.94
N ASP A 36 5.37 14.54 7.99
CA ASP A 36 5.68 13.31 7.27
C ASP A 36 6.33 13.56 5.90
N THR A 37 7.25 12.66 5.53
CA THR A 37 7.71 12.50 4.15
C THR A 37 7.05 11.27 3.56
N LEU A 38 6.19 11.47 2.56
CA LEU A 38 5.47 10.43 1.84
C LEU A 38 6.16 10.24 0.49
N TYR A 39 6.91 9.16 0.32
CA TYR A 39 7.59 8.85 -0.94
C TYR A 39 6.62 8.34 -2.00
N LYS A 40 6.96 8.55 -3.27
CA LYS A 40 6.26 7.91 -4.38
C LYS A 40 6.34 6.39 -4.24
N GLY A 41 5.25 5.69 -4.53
CA GLY A 41 5.19 4.24 -4.42
C GLY A 41 4.92 3.71 -3.01
N ALA A 42 4.92 4.57 -1.99
CA ALA A 42 4.56 4.18 -0.64
C ALA A 42 3.08 3.80 -0.56
N ILE A 43 2.80 2.68 0.11
CA ILE A 43 1.48 2.28 0.55
C ILE A 43 1.08 3.22 1.69
N VAL A 44 -0.10 3.83 1.57
CA VAL A 44 -0.59 4.81 2.54
C VAL A 44 -1.94 4.41 3.09
N HIS A 45 -2.25 4.91 4.29
CA HIS A 45 -3.54 4.75 4.94
C HIS A 45 -4.10 6.12 5.34
N VAL A 46 -5.40 6.16 5.58
CA VAL A 46 -6.05 7.31 6.24
C VAL A 46 -6.12 7.03 7.73
N GLY A 47 -5.47 7.89 8.52
CA GLY A 47 -5.49 7.83 9.98
C GLY A 47 -6.84 8.21 10.57
N THR A 48 -6.98 8.04 11.88
CA THR A 48 -8.20 8.43 12.62
C THR A 48 -8.46 9.93 12.61
N ASP A 49 -7.43 10.72 12.35
CA ASP A 49 -7.47 12.18 12.19
C ASP A 49 -7.95 12.61 10.78
N GLY A 50 -8.16 11.67 9.86
CA GLY A 50 -8.59 11.92 8.50
C GLY A 50 -7.46 12.33 7.55
N PHE A 51 -6.21 12.28 8.01
CA PHE A 51 -5.04 12.60 7.20
C PHE A 51 -4.35 11.34 6.66
N ILE A 52 -3.56 11.53 5.61
CA ILE A 52 -2.72 10.49 5.04
C ILE A 52 -1.44 10.32 5.84
N ALA A 53 -1.14 9.06 6.15
CA ALA A 53 0.12 8.62 6.73
C ALA A 53 0.63 7.35 6.01
N VAL A 54 1.91 7.07 6.17
CA VAL A 54 2.52 5.81 5.72
C VAL A 54 1.79 4.62 6.36
N ALA A 55 1.49 3.58 5.57
CA ALA A 55 0.92 2.36 6.11
C ALA A 55 1.82 1.74 7.18
N ALA A 56 1.21 1.32 8.29
CA ALA A 56 1.86 0.63 9.39
C ALA A 56 0.96 -0.50 9.88
N ASP A 57 1.55 -1.51 10.53
CA ASP A 57 0.79 -2.57 11.19
C ASP A 57 0.19 -2.09 12.53
N THR A 58 -0.80 -1.20 12.43
CA THR A 58 -1.52 -0.64 13.56
C THR A 58 -3.03 -0.76 13.37
N THR A 59 -3.76 -0.80 14.48
CA THR A 59 -5.21 -0.90 14.47
C THR A 59 -5.84 0.33 13.81
N ALA A 60 -6.91 0.13 13.03
CA ALA A 60 -7.67 1.18 12.33
C ALA A 60 -6.96 1.88 11.15
N CYS A 61 -5.88 1.32 10.61
CA CYS A 61 -5.23 1.84 9.41
C CYS A 61 -5.85 1.26 8.13
N PHE A 62 -6.84 1.94 7.56
CA PHE A 62 -7.40 1.56 6.27
C PHE A 62 -6.45 2.00 5.15
N ALA A 63 -5.66 1.06 4.62
CA ALA A 63 -4.76 1.37 3.53
C ALA A 63 -5.57 1.76 2.27
N VAL A 64 -5.31 2.96 1.75
CA VAL A 64 -6.13 3.61 0.72
C VAL A 64 -5.58 3.35 -0.67
N GLY A 65 -4.27 3.29 -0.84
CA GLY A 65 -3.64 3.10 -2.14
C GLY A 65 -2.15 3.37 -2.10
N ILE A 66 -1.62 3.78 -3.25
CA ILE A 66 -0.20 4.03 -3.47
C ILE A 66 0.03 5.52 -3.75
N MET A 67 1.04 6.13 -3.14
CA MET A 67 1.40 7.52 -3.42
C MET A 67 1.87 7.72 -4.87
N LYS A 68 1.25 8.67 -5.58
CA LYS A 68 1.59 9.00 -6.97
C LYS A 68 2.91 9.75 -7.11
N LYS A 69 3.23 10.60 -6.13
CA LYS A 69 4.40 11.47 -6.11
C LYS A 69 4.88 11.68 -4.67
N GLN A 70 6.15 12.04 -4.51
CA GLN A 70 6.67 12.44 -3.21
C GLN A 70 5.96 13.70 -2.72
N VAL A 71 5.59 13.71 -1.45
CA VAL A 71 5.11 14.89 -0.72
C VAL A 71 5.89 15.00 0.58
N VAL A 72 6.39 16.19 0.87
CA VAL A 72 7.01 16.53 2.15
C VAL A 72 6.05 17.49 2.85
N ALA A 73 5.31 16.98 3.82
CA ALA A 73 4.38 17.81 4.60
C ALA A 73 5.17 18.61 5.63
N ALA A 74 5.68 19.77 5.21
CA ALA A 74 6.47 20.66 6.05
C ALA A 74 5.56 21.55 6.90
N GLY A 75 5.56 21.35 8.22
CA GLY A 75 4.92 22.24 9.18
C GLY A 75 3.42 21.99 9.39
N SER A 76 2.71 23.03 9.84
CA SER A 76 1.31 22.98 10.33
C SER A 76 0.24 23.03 9.24
N ASN A 77 0.63 23.05 7.96
CA ASN A 77 -0.32 23.09 6.85
C ASN A 77 -0.41 21.71 6.21
N ALA A 78 -1.63 21.22 6.06
CA ALA A 78 -1.89 19.93 5.44
C ALA A 78 -1.69 20.04 3.92
N GLU A 79 -0.79 19.22 3.36
CA GLU A 79 -0.43 19.23 1.93
C GLU A 79 -1.30 18.25 1.14
N ALA A 80 -1.78 18.66 -0.04
CA ALA A 80 -2.61 17.81 -0.88
C ALA A 80 -1.79 16.67 -1.52
N CYS A 81 -2.17 15.43 -1.22
CA CYS A 81 -1.56 14.22 -1.77
C CYS A 81 -2.45 13.60 -2.85
N GLU A 82 -1.81 13.11 -3.91
CA GLU A 82 -2.45 12.31 -4.95
C GLU A 82 -2.17 10.83 -4.69
N ILE A 83 -3.23 10.05 -4.49
CA ILE A 83 -3.15 8.62 -4.19
C ILE A 83 -3.76 7.85 -5.34
N LEU A 84 -3.03 6.86 -5.84
CA LEU A 84 -3.50 5.95 -6.86
C LEU A 84 -4.26 4.79 -6.22
N THR A 85 -5.46 4.54 -6.73
CA THR A 85 -6.26 3.36 -6.39
C THR A 85 -6.56 2.55 -7.65
N GLY A 86 -6.51 1.23 -7.56
CA GLY A 86 -6.54 0.37 -8.73
C GLY A 86 -5.75 -0.91 -8.49
N ARG A 87 -5.10 -1.43 -9.53
CA ARG A 87 -4.38 -2.69 -9.47
C ARG A 87 -2.87 -2.46 -9.56
N PHE A 88 -2.13 -3.03 -8.62
CA PHE A 88 -0.68 -2.85 -8.51
C PHE A 88 0.01 -4.18 -8.26
N TRP A 89 1.15 -4.40 -8.92
CA TRP A 89 2.04 -5.49 -8.57
C TRP A 89 2.89 -5.09 -7.38
N LEU A 90 2.58 -5.68 -6.23
CA LEU A 90 3.27 -5.42 -4.97
C LEU A 90 4.15 -6.61 -4.62
N ALA A 91 5.35 -6.31 -4.16
CA ALA A 91 6.35 -7.30 -3.85
C ALA A 91 5.95 -8.05 -2.56
N MET A 92 5.97 -9.38 -2.60
CA MET A 92 5.63 -10.21 -1.44
C MET A 92 6.53 -11.43 -1.43
N SER A 93 7.30 -11.60 -0.36
CA SER A 93 8.32 -12.66 -0.23
C SER A 93 7.74 -14.07 -0.37
N ILE A 94 6.48 -14.26 0.04
CA ILE A 94 5.74 -15.51 -0.01
C ILE A 94 4.68 -15.52 -1.12
N ALA A 95 4.83 -14.74 -2.20
CA ALA A 95 3.86 -14.72 -3.30
C ALA A 95 3.55 -16.13 -3.84
N ALA A 96 2.26 -16.50 -3.87
CA ALA A 96 1.79 -17.83 -4.23
C ALA A 96 0.38 -17.75 -4.82
N GLN A 97 0.03 -18.73 -5.67
CA GLN A 97 -1.29 -18.83 -6.28
C GLN A 97 -2.43 -18.94 -5.26
N SER A 98 -2.16 -19.57 -4.11
CA SER A 98 -3.12 -19.73 -3.02
C SER A 98 -3.59 -18.40 -2.42
N HIS A 99 -2.86 -17.31 -2.65
CA HIS A 99 -3.25 -15.97 -2.18
C HIS A 99 -4.28 -15.30 -3.09
N VAL A 100 -4.49 -15.78 -4.32
CA VAL A 100 -5.50 -15.19 -5.22
C VAL A 100 -6.90 -15.38 -4.61
N GLY A 101 -7.65 -14.29 -4.51
CA GLY A 101 -8.95 -14.21 -3.84
C GLY A 101 -8.87 -13.89 -2.34
N GLN A 102 -7.66 -13.81 -1.75
CA GLN A 102 -7.48 -13.44 -0.35
C GLN A 102 -7.29 -11.93 -0.18
N LEU A 103 -7.68 -11.44 1.00
CA LEU A 103 -7.38 -10.08 1.43
C LEU A 103 -5.89 -9.92 1.71
N ILE A 104 -5.33 -8.80 1.28
CA ILE A 104 -3.94 -8.41 1.48
C ILE A 104 -3.91 -7.21 2.41
N TYR A 105 -3.01 -7.24 3.38
CA TYR A 105 -2.83 -6.22 4.41
C TYR A 105 -1.47 -5.55 4.23
N ALA A 106 -1.42 -4.25 4.50
CA ALA A 106 -0.17 -3.50 4.55
C ALA A 106 0.39 -3.54 5.99
N THR A 107 1.68 -3.85 6.10
CA THR A 107 2.42 -3.86 7.38
C THR A 107 3.44 -2.73 7.47
N ALA A 108 3.84 -2.17 6.34
CA ALA A 108 4.68 -0.98 6.20
C ALA A 108 4.36 -0.29 4.86
N ASP A 109 5.01 0.85 4.58
CA ASP A 109 4.97 1.58 3.29
C ASP A 109 5.29 0.73 2.06
N ASN A 110 6.05 -0.36 2.19
CA ASN A 110 6.36 -1.23 1.05
C ASN A 110 6.32 -2.72 1.41
N THR A 111 5.59 -3.08 2.47
CA THR A 111 5.49 -4.48 2.91
C THR A 111 4.04 -4.89 3.05
N ILE A 112 3.70 -6.01 2.42
CA ILE A 112 2.35 -6.60 2.45
C ILE A 112 2.38 -8.04 2.95
N THR A 113 1.24 -8.48 3.49
CA THR A 113 1.02 -9.82 4.02
C THR A 113 -0.41 -10.30 3.71
N PRO A 114 -0.63 -11.60 3.46
CA PRO A 114 -1.98 -12.17 3.32
C PRO A 114 -2.65 -12.42 4.68
N THR A 115 -1.92 -12.27 5.79
CA THR A 115 -2.42 -12.51 7.14
C THR A 115 -2.58 -11.21 7.89
N ALA A 116 -3.81 -10.91 8.32
CA ALA A 116 -4.05 -9.81 9.24
C ALA A 116 -3.30 -10.06 10.54
N THR A 117 -2.54 -9.06 10.99
CA THR A 117 -1.91 -9.03 12.31
C THR A 117 -2.68 -8.03 13.18
N SER A 118 -2.17 -6.81 13.36
CA SER A 118 -2.86 -5.76 14.12
C SER A 118 -3.73 -4.87 13.22
N ASN A 119 -3.38 -4.81 11.93
CA ASN A 119 -4.14 -4.10 10.91
C ASN A 119 -5.38 -4.90 10.48
N THR A 120 -6.57 -4.41 10.85
CA THR A 120 -7.86 -4.99 10.44
C THR A 120 -8.38 -4.45 9.11
N GLY A 121 -7.76 -3.40 8.57
CA GLY A 121 -8.11 -2.80 7.29
C GLY A 121 -7.30 -3.42 6.16
N ALA A 122 -7.94 -4.27 5.34
CA ALA A 122 -7.29 -4.79 4.14
C ALA A 122 -6.94 -3.65 3.18
N LEU A 123 -5.74 -3.71 2.58
CA LEU A 123 -5.32 -2.85 1.48
C LEU A 123 -6.16 -3.13 0.23
N GLY A 124 -6.49 -4.40 0.00
CA GLY A 124 -7.25 -4.84 -1.16
C GLY A 124 -7.31 -6.36 -1.25
N MET A 125 -7.76 -6.86 -2.39
CA MET A 125 -7.79 -8.29 -2.69
C MET A 125 -6.71 -8.66 -3.70
N CYS A 126 -6.05 -9.80 -3.50
CA CYS A 126 -5.15 -10.36 -4.49
C CYS A 126 -5.96 -10.93 -5.66
N VAL A 127 -5.71 -10.42 -6.87
CA VAL A 127 -6.41 -10.81 -8.11
C VAL A 127 -5.48 -11.51 -9.11
N GLY A 128 -4.20 -11.68 -8.78
CA GLY A 128 -3.22 -12.35 -9.62
C GLY A 128 -1.89 -12.49 -8.89
N PHE A 129 -0.99 -13.34 -9.42
CA PHE A 129 0.33 -13.54 -8.85
C PHE A 129 1.38 -13.75 -9.96
N LYS A 130 2.63 -13.43 -9.65
CA LYS A 130 3.82 -13.80 -10.42
C LYS A 130 4.97 -14.00 -9.44
N THR A 131 6.08 -14.60 -9.86
CA THR A 131 7.20 -14.89 -8.95
C THR A 131 7.66 -13.64 -8.19
N GLY A 132 7.49 -13.65 -6.86
CA GLY A 132 7.87 -12.55 -5.96
C GLY A 132 6.86 -11.39 -5.84
N PHE A 133 5.72 -11.45 -6.53
CA PHE A 133 4.72 -10.37 -6.54
C PHE A 133 3.28 -10.88 -6.54
N VAL A 134 2.39 -10.09 -5.95
CA VAL A 134 0.93 -10.26 -6.08
C VAL A 134 0.31 -9.02 -6.71
N LEU A 135 -0.71 -9.24 -7.53
CA LEU A 135 -1.51 -8.16 -8.10
C LEU A 135 -2.64 -7.85 -7.13
N VAL A 136 -2.57 -6.69 -6.47
CA VAL A 136 -3.56 -6.27 -5.48
C VAL A 136 -4.50 -5.26 -6.10
N ASP A 137 -5.80 -5.52 -6.06
CA ASP A 137 -6.83 -4.53 -6.38
C ASP A 137 -7.27 -3.80 -5.11
N THR A 138 -6.82 -2.55 -4.97
CA THR A 138 -7.11 -1.74 -3.78
C THR A 138 -8.55 -1.27 -3.74
N ARG A 139 -9.35 -1.43 -4.80
CA ARG A 139 -10.76 -1.02 -4.80
C ARG A 139 -11.65 -2.05 -4.10
N ILE A 140 -11.18 -3.28 -3.94
CA ILE A 140 -11.93 -4.40 -3.36
C ILE A 140 -11.48 -4.57 -1.90
N ARG A 141 -12.16 -3.90 -0.97
CA ARG A 141 -11.73 -3.77 0.43
C ARG A 141 -12.68 -4.37 1.46
N ASN A 142 -13.94 -4.57 1.08
CA ASN A 142 -15.02 -5.05 1.95
C ASN A 142 -16.02 -5.82 1.09
N LEU A 143 -15.67 -7.05 0.70
CA LEU A 143 -16.72 -8.00 0.35
C LEU A 143 -17.17 -8.65 1.66
N VAL A 144 -18.08 -7.99 2.38
CA VAL A 144 -18.89 -8.68 3.37
C VAL A 144 -19.78 -9.62 2.56
N ILE A 145 -19.32 -10.85 2.34
CA ILE A 145 -20.24 -11.93 1.97
C ILE A 145 -21.02 -12.17 3.26
N GLY A 146 -22.19 -11.55 3.36
CA GLY A 146 -23.11 -11.84 4.45
C GLY A 146 -23.42 -13.33 4.43
N ASP A 147 -23.21 -14.00 5.55
CA ASP A 147 -23.74 -15.34 5.81
C ASP A 147 -25.28 -15.34 5.74
#